data_AF-A0A533ST75-F1
#
_entry.id   AF-A0A533ST75-F1
#
_cell.length_a   1.000
_cell.length_b   1.000
_cell.length_c   1.000
_cell.angle_alpha   90.00
_cell.angle_beta   90.00
_cell.angle_gamma   90.00
#
_symmetry.space_group_name_H-M   'P 1'
#
loop_
_entity.id
_entity.type
_entity.pdbx_description
1 polymer ?
#
loop_
_entity_poly.entity_id
_entity_poly.type
_entity_poly.pdbx_seq_one_letter_code
_entity_poly.pdbx_strand_id
1 'polypeptide(L)'
;FHNCPTVSWNDGQSWPVQAGHGCVGCSEPGFWDTMGPFYDRVPNVPGFGADVTATKIGLGLTAAAAAGIAVHGVAKSLQLKASDGDSH
;
A
#
# COMPACT_ATOMS: atom_id res chain seq x y z
N PHE A 1 3.27 -16.61 21.29
CA PHE A 1 3.61 -15.21 21.72
C PHE A 1 5.09 -15.13 22.13
N HIS A 2 5.76 -13.99 21.89
CA HIS A 2 7.13 -13.72 22.40
C HIS A 2 7.42 -12.21 22.46
N ASN A 3 8.31 -11.77 23.35
CA ASN A 3 8.68 -10.37 23.58
C ASN A 3 9.87 -9.87 22.74
N CYS A 4 10.17 -10.54 21.61
CA CYS A 4 11.25 -10.18 20.67
C CYS A 4 11.30 -8.69 20.32
N PRO A 5 10.18 -8.01 19.97
CA PRO A 5 10.23 -6.60 19.59
C PRO A 5 10.44 -5.64 20.78
N THR A 6 10.36 -6.13 22.02
CA THR A 6 10.46 -5.30 23.22
C THR A 6 11.80 -5.47 23.92
N VAL A 7 12.25 -6.71 24.15
CA VAL A 7 13.52 -6.97 24.87
C VAL A 7 14.68 -7.31 23.94
N SER A 8 14.38 -7.70 22.68
CA SER A 8 15.39 -8.14 21.71
C SER A 8 16.24 -9.34 22.19
N TRP A 9 17.27 -9.69 21.43
CA TRP A 9 18.24 -10.76 21.67
C TRP A 9 19.63 -10.16 21.89
N ASN A 10 20.47 -10.90 22.63
CA ASN A 10 21.87 -10.55 22.92
C ASN A 10 21.98 -9.17 23.59
N ASP A 11 21.52 -9.00 24.83
CA ASP A 11 21.58 -7.71 25.54
C ASP A 11 20.92 -6.53 24.80
N GLY A 12 19.82 -6.80 24.10
CA GLY A 12 19.05 -5.77 23.41
C GLY A 12 19.55 -5.44 21.99
N GLN A 13 20.55 -6.15 21.46
CA GLN A 13 21.24 -5.76 20.23
C GLN A 13 20.36 -5.87 18.98
N SER A 14 19.53 -6.91 18.85
CA SER A 14 18.67 -7.07 17.67
C SER A 14 17.57 -8.12 17.89
N TRP A 15 16.68 -8.27 16.92
CA TRP A 15 15.69 -9.34 16.85
C TRP A 15 15.43 -9.69 15.37
N PRO A 16 14.76 -10.82 15.04
CA PRO A 16 14.69 -11.32 13.67
C PRO A 16 14.27 -10.27 12.63
N VAL A 17 13.21 -9.50 12.90
CA VAL A 17 12.70 -8.47 11.97
C VAL A 17 13.66 -7.30 11.84
N GLN A 18 14.32 -6.88 12.92
CA GLN A 18 15.36 -5.85 12.85
C GLN A 18 16.60 -6.34 12.09
N ALA A 19 16.91 -7.64 12.15
CA ALA A 19 17.96 -8.26 11.35
C ALA A 19 17.56 -8.52 9.88
N GLY A 20 16.33 -8.16 9.49
CA GLY A 20 15.84 -8.26 8.11
C GLY A 20 15.06 -9.54 7.78
N HIS A 21 14.80 -10.42 8.75
CA HIS A 21 14.03 -11.64 8.53
C HIS A 21 12.66 -11.58 9.22
N GLY A 22 11.61 -12.05 8.54
CA GLY A 22 10.26 -12.12 9.13
C GLY A 22 10.20 -12.98 10.40
N CYS A 23 9.22 -12.72 11.26
CA CYS A 23 8.95 -13.61 12.40
C CYS A 23 8.42 -14.95 11.89
N VAL A 24 9.07 -16.05 12.27
CA VAL A 24 8.63 -17.41 11.92
C VAL A 24 7.69 -18.05 12.94
N GLY A 25 7.37 -17.33 14.02
CA GLY A 25 6.49 -17.85 15.08
C GLY A 25 7.13 -18.94 15.95
N CYS A 26 8.46 -18.96 16.12
CA CYS A 26 9.19 -20.04 16.80
C CYS A 26 8.75 -20.35 18.25
N SER A 27 8.03 -19.43 18.91
CA SER A 27 7.48 -19.63 20.26
C SER A 27 6.03 -20.17 20.25
N GLU A 28 5.47 -20.47 19.09
CA GLU A 28 4.12 -21.02 18.94
C GLU A 28 4.15 -22.55 18.78
N PRO A 29 3.19 -23.30 19.35
CA PRO A 29 3.12 -24.75 19.17
C PRO A 29 2.98 -25.13 17.69
N GLY A 30 3.80 -26.07 17.24
CA GLY A 30 3.75 -26.58 15.88
C GLY A 30 4.07 -25.55 14.78
N PHE A 31 4.89 -24.53 15.08
CA PHE A 31 5.14 -23.42 14.15
C PHE A 31 5.64 -23.83 12.75
N TRP A 32 6.34 -24.98 12.64
CA TRP A 32 6.75 -25.52 11.34
C TRP A 32 5.56 -25.82 10.42
N ASP A 33 4.44 -26.27 10.99
CA ASP A 33 3.22 -26.64 10.26
C ASP A 33 2.21 -25.49 10.18
N THR A 34 2.15 -24.64 11.21
CA THR A 34 1.11 -23.60 11.35
C THR A 34 1.51 -22.24 10.79
N MET A 35 2.82 -21.95 10.76
CA MET A 35 3.38 -20.69 10.27
C MET A 35 4.14 -20.85 8.96
N GLY A 36 4.37 -22.10 8.54
CA GLY A 36 4.96 -22.43 7.25
C GLY A 36 3.94 -22.36 6.11
N PRO A 37 4.38 -22.06 4.89
CA PRO A 37 5.75 -21.69 4.49
C PRO A 37 6.13 -20.24 4.87
N PHE A 38 7.33 -20.05 5.45
CA PHE A 38 7.74 -18.80 6.12
C PHE A 38 7.92 -17.57 5.23
N TYR A 39 8.01 -17.76 3.91
CA TYR A 39 8.19 -16.68 2.94
C TYR A 39 6.90 -16.29 2.24
N ASP A 40 5.83 -17.08 2.43
CA ASP A 40 4.52 -16.70 1.94
C ASP A 40 3.86 -15.72 2.90
N ARG A 41 2.89 -14.97 2.37
CA ARG A 41 2.08 -14.12 3.23
C ARG A 41 1.26 -15.00 4.17
N VAL A 42 1.34 -14.70 5.47
CA VAL A 42 0.47 -15.33 6.45
C VAL A 42 -0.99 -15.12 6.01
N PRO A 43 -1.77 -16.19 5.80
CA PRO A 43 -3.16 -16.06 5.40
C PRO A 43 -3.96 -15.45 6.55
N ASN A 44 -4.80 -14.46 6.25
CA ASN A 44 -5.77 -13.86 7.18
C ASN A 44 -5.18 -13.07 8.37
N VAL A 45 -4.17 -12.22 8.17
CA VAL A 45 -3.81 -11.21 9.18
C VAL A 45 -4.90 -10.12 9.27
N PRO A 46 -5.70 -10.06 10.36
CA PRO A 46 -6.74 -9.04 10.50
C PRO A 46 -6.09 -7.68 10.68
N GLY A 47 -6.46 -6.69 9.85
CA GLY A 47 -6.04 -5.28 10.03
C GLY A 47 -5.17 -4.67 8.93
N PHE A 48 -4.51 -5.46 8.08
CA PHE A 48 -3.68 -4.93 6.96
C PHE A 48 -4.48 -4.62 5.67
N GLY A 49 -5.81 -4.60 5.73
CA GLY A 49 -6.70 -4.28 4.60
C GLY A 49 -6.95 -2.78 4.38
N ALA A 50 -6.53 -1.92 5.32
CA ALA A 50 -6.72 -0.47 5.22
C ALA A 50 -5.95 0.13 4.04
N ASP A 51 -4.70 -0.31 3.82
CA ASP A 51 -3.87 0.18 2.71
C ASP A 51 -4.45 -0.16 1.34
N VAL A 52 -5.06 -1.34 1.19
CA VAL A 52 -5.69 -1.75 -0.08
C VAL A 52 -6.93 -0.91 -0.37
N THR A 53 -7.69 -0.56 0.67
CA THR A 53 -8.90 0.27 0.54
C THR A 53 -8.53 1.73 0.24
N ALA A 54 -7.54 2.28 0.96
CA ALA A 54 -7.02 3.63 0.74
C ALA A 54 -6.43 3.80 -0.68
N THR A 55 -5.66 2.81 -1.16
CA THR A 55 -5.07 2.82 -2.51
C THR A 55 -6.15 2.87 -3.59
N LYS A 56 -7.22 2.07 -3.45
CA LYS A 56 -8.34 2.08 -4.42
C LYS A 56 -9.07 3.42 -4.45
N ILE A 57 -9.38 3.98 -3.28
CA ILE A 57 -10.07 5.28 -3.19
C ILE A 57 -9.20 6.38 -3.77
N GLY A 58 -7.92 6.43 -3.38
CA GLY A 58 -6.96 7.41 -3.88
C GLY A 58 -6.83 7.35 -5.41
N LEU A 59 -6.66 6.13 -5.96
CA LEU A 59 -6.57 5.94 -7.40
C LEU A 59 -7.83 6.42 -8.14
N GLY A 60 -9.02 6.12 -7.61
CA GLY A 60 -10.29 6.55 -8.19
C GLY A 60 -10.41 8.08 -8.25
N LEU A 61 -10.06 8.77 -7.16
CA LEU A 61 -10.10 10.23 -7.07
C LEU A 61 -9.09 10.87 -8.02
N THR A 62 -7.85 10.37 -8.06
CA THR A 62 -6.82 10.88 -8.97
C THR A 62 -7.21 10.72 -10.43
N ALA A 63 -7.76 9.55 -10.81
CA ALA A 63 -8.21 9.30 -12.18
C ALA A 63 -9.35 10.24 -12.59
N ALA A 64 -10.33 10.46 -11.70
CA ALA A 64 -11.45 11.37 -11.96
C ALA A 64 -10.97 12.82 -12.15
N ALA A 65 -10.07 13.30 -11.28
CA ALA A 65 -9.50 14.64 -11.40
C ALA A 65 -8.74 14.83 -12.71
N ALA A 66 -7.89 13.85 -13.08
CA ALA A 66 -7.13 13.88 -14.33
C ALA A 66 -8.06 13.95 -15.56
N ALA A 67 -9.14 13.17 -15.57
CA ALA A 67 -10.12 13.20 -16.65
C ALA A 67 -10.83 14.57 -16.75
N GLY A 68 -11.24 15.14 -15.61
CA GLY A 68 -11.86 16.47 -15.57
C GLY A 68 -10.95 17.57 -16.12
N ILE A 69 -9.66 17.56 -15.75
CA ILE A 69 -8.67 18.51 -16.26
C ILE A 69 -8.48 18.36 -17.77
N ALA A 70 -8.36 17.12 -18.26
CA ALA A 70 -8.20 16.87 -19.69
C ALA A 70 -9.40 17.36 -20.52
N VAL A 71 -10.62 17.05 -20.07
CA VAL A 71 -11.86 17.51 -20.71
C VAL A 71 -11.93 19.04 -20.71
N HIS A 72 -11.63 19.68 -19.59
CA HIS A 72 -11.62 21.14 -19.51
C HIS A 72 -10.61 21.76 -20.48
N GLY A 73 -9.39 21.22 -20.55
CA GLY A 73 -8.35 21.67 -21.47
C GLY A 73 -8.79 21.61 -22.93
N VAL A 74 -9.30 20.46 -23.38
CA VAL A 74 -9.78 20.27 -24.76
C VAL A 74 -10.94 21.22 -25.10
N ALA A 75 -11.93 21.33 -24.21
CA ALA A 75 -13.08 22.21 -24.43
C ALA A 75 -12.65 23.68 -24.55
N LYS A 76 -11.72 24.14 -23.70
CA LYS A 76 -11.17 25.51 -23.77
C LYS A 76 -10.42 25.75 -25.06
N SER A 77 -9.61 24.81 -25.53
CA SER A 77 -8.89 24.94 -26.81
C SER A 77 -9.85 25.07 -28.00
N LEU A 78 -10.95 24.30 -28.02
CA LEU A 78 -11.96 24.40 -29.08
C LEU A 78 -12.76 25.72 -29.01
N GLN A 79 -13.12 26.19 -27.80
CA GLN A 79 -13.79 27.48 -27.62
C GLN A 79 -12.93 28.65 -28.11
N LEU A 80 -11.65 28.69 -27.75
CA LEU A 80 -10.72 29.73 -28.20
C LEU A 80 -10.60 29.73 -29.73
N LYS A 81 -10.52 28.55 -30.36
CA LYS A 81 -10.47 28.41 -31.81
C LYS A 81 -11.72 28.95 -32.51
N ALA A 82 -12.90 28.77 -31.92
CA ALA A 82 -14.15 29.27 -32.45
C ALA A 82 -14.28 30.80 -32.30
N SER A 83 -13.88 31.36 -31.15
CA SER A 83 -13.93 32.80 -30.90
C SER A 83 -12.99 33.62 -31.79
N ASP A 84 -11.81 33.08 -32.15
CA ASP A 84 -10.90 33.71 -33.10
C ASP A 84 -11.44 33.73 -34.55
N GLY A 85 -12.27 32.76 -34.92
CA GLY A 85 -12.85 32.64 -36.27
C GLY A 85 -13.96 33.67 -36.56
N ASP A 86 -14.65 34.15 -35.52
CA ASP A 86 -15.73 35.16 -35.63
C ASP A 86 -15.18 36.61 -35.62
N SER A 87 -13.86 36.81 -35.53
CA SER A 87 -13.21 38.12 -35.44
C SER A 87 -12.66 38.65 -36.78
N HIS A 88 -12.91 37.95 -37.89
CA HIS A 88 -12.49 38.29 -39.26
C HIS A 88 -13.67 38.40 -40.20
#